data_AF-A0A7W2TW64-F1
#
_entry.id   AF-A0A7W2TW64-F1
#
_cell.length_a   1.000
_cell.length_b   1.000
_cell.length_c   1.000
_cell.angle_alpha   90.00
_cell.angle_beta   90.00
_cell.angle_gamma   90.00
#
_symmetry.space_group_name_H-M   'P 1'
#
loop_
_entity.id
_entity.type
_entity.pdbx_description
1 polymer ?
#
loop_
_entity_poly.entity_id
_entity_poly.type
_entity_poly.pdbx_seq_one_letter_code
_entity_poly.pdbx_strand_id
1 'polypeptide(L)'
;MNNKSTVERSEEMNESAASQKTQKPTPQPSSKAQLARLWGMQALLAILTLSLFAAADSWQAVTGLALASGLSVVTGIIAGITLATLIHEWFHLLGAYASKGDYDIAKHSGLFLFNWNFSNNSVSQFFMMSIAGSVGGALAVVLLWHGIPSNSWGRVALQSAAIASFINASLIEWPVLYRTRLSREPLAELSKVDKGVVLRCFIAALSAGLLIIIYLAP
;
A
#
# COMPACT_ATOMS: atom_id res chain seq x y z
N MET A 1 -41.21 -4.14 -54.66
CA MET A 1 -41.23 -4.87 -53.37
C MET A 1 -39.85 -5.49 -53.24
N ASN A 2 -38.93 -5.12 -52.35
CA ASN A 2 -39.03 -5.21 -50.91
C ASN A 2 -37.77 -4.58 -50.26
N ASN A 3 -37.58 -3.26 -50.35
CA ASN A 3 -36.35 -2.60 -49.87
C ASN A 3 -36.56 -1.66 -48.66
N LYS A 4 -37.79 -1.60 -48.13
CA LYS A 4 -38.12 -0.74 -46.99
C LYS A 4 -37.90 -1.43 -45.63
N SER A 5 -38.11 -2.75 -45.55
CA SER A 5 -37.98 -3.51 -44.30
C SER A 5 -36.52 -3.75 -43.86
N THR A 6 -35.58 -3.72 -44.80
CA THR A 6 -34.16 -3.93 -44.50
C THR A 6 -33.52 -2.69 -43.87
N VAL A 7 -34.01 -1.50 -44.22
CA VAL A 7 -33.49 -0.22 -43.71
C VAL A 7 -33.99 0.03 -42.29
N GLU A 8 -35.30 -0.15 -42.03
CA GLU A 8 -35.87 0.02 -40.69
C GLU A 8 -35.26 -0.97 -39.66
N ARG A 9 -34.99 -2.22 -40.08
CA ARG A 9 -34.33 -3.22 -39.23
C ARG A 9 -32.86 -2.90 -38.93
N SER A 10 -32.19 -2.19 -39.84
CA SER A 10 -30.81 -1.75 -39.63
C SER A 10 -30.73 -0.52 -38.70
N GLU A 11 -31.75 0.33 -38.70
CA GLU A 11 -31.84 1.50 -37.82
C GLU A 11 -32.20 1.09 -36.38
N GLU A 12 -33.15 0.16 -36.18
CA GLU A 12 -33.47 -0.36 -34.83
C GLU A 12 -32.30 -1.12 -34.18
N MET A 13 -31.52 -1.89 -34.96
CA MET A 13 -30.30 -2.53 -34.45
C MET A 13 -29.21 -1.52 -34.10
N ASN A 14 -29.16 -0.38 -34.79
CA ASN A 14 -28.16 0.66 -34.53
C ASN A 14 -28.53 1.52 -33.31
N GLU A 15 -29.82 1.77 -33.07
CA GLU A 15 -30.29 2.41 -31.83
C GLU A 15 -30.14 1.50 -30.60
N SER A 16 -30.41 0.19 -30.73
CA SER A 16 -30.17 -0.76 -29.65
C SER A 16 -28.68 -0.92 -29.30
N ALA A 17 -27.78 -0.76 -30.28
CA ALA A 17 -26.34 -0.79 -30.06
C ALA A 17 -25.81 0.54 -29.47
N ALA A 18 -26.41 1.67 -29.84
CA ALA A 18 -26.02 3.00 -29.34
C ALA A 18 -26.49 3.27 -27.89
N SER A 19 -27.48 2.53 -27.37
CA SER A 19 -27.94 2.66 -25.98
C SER A 19 -27.11 1.86 -24.96
N GLN A 20 -26.12 1.06 -25.38
CA GLN A 20 -25.09 0.58 -24.47
C GLN A 20 -24.06 1.68 -24.23
N LYS A 21 -24.52 2.78 -23.62
CA LYS A 21 -23.63 3.62 -22.81
C LYS A 21 -22.89 2.66 -21.89
N THR A 22 -21.57 2.63 -22.04
CA THR A 22 -20.62 2.00 -21.14
C THR A 22 -20.91 2.49 -19.73
N GLN A 23 -21.79 1.76 -19.04
CA GLN A 23 -22.10 1.97 -17.65
C GLN A 23 -20.81 1.62 -16.93
N LYS A 24 -20.04 2.66 -16.59
CA LYS A 24 -18.86 2.54 -15.75
C LYS A 24 -19.32 1.74 -14.52
N PRO A 25 -18.76 0.53 -14.28
CA PRO A 25 -19.28 -0.33 -13.22
C PRO A 25 -19.24 0.46 -11.93
N THR A 26 -20.41 0.68 -11.35
CA THR A 26 -20.54 1.35 -10.06
C THR A 26 -19.74 0.53 -9.06
N PRO A 27 -18.77 1.12 -8.33
CA PRO A 27 -18.06 0.41 -7.27
C PRO A 27 -19.10 -0.16 -6.33
N GLN A 28 -19.17 -1.49 -6.20
CA GLN A 28 -20.06 -2.08 -5.21
C GLN A 28 -19.39 -1.91 -3.84
N PRO A 29 -20.12 -1.46 -2.81
CA PRO A 29 -19.55 -1.35 -1.48
C PRO A 29 -19.03 -2.71 -1.05
N SER A 30 -17.76 -2.75 -0.62
CA SER A 30 -17.13 -3.99 -0.17
C SER A 30 -17.96 -4.67 0.93
N SER A 31 -18.20 -5.97 0.78
CA SER A 31 -18.99 -6.69 1.78
C SER A 31 -18.19 -6.88 3.06
N LYS A 32 -18.85 -6.86 4.23
CA LYS A 32 -18.20 -7.13 5.53
C LYS A 32 -17.39 -8.44 5.51
N ALA A 33 -17.87 -9.43 4.76
CA ALA A 33 -17.18 -10.71 4.59
C ALA A 33 -15.87 -10.58 3.80
N GLN A 34 -15.83 -9.74 2.75
CA GLN A 34 -14.60 -9.46 2.00
C GLN A 34 -13.56 -8.76 2.87
N LEU A 35 -13.99 -7.77 3.67
CA LEU A 35 -13.10 -7.06 4.60
C LEU A 35 -12.55 -8.00 5.69
N ALA A 36 -13.40 -8.85 6.26
CA ALA A 36 -12.99 -9.85 7.26
C ALA A 36 -11.97 -10.84 6.69
N ARG A 37 -12.17 -11.31 5.44
CA ARG A 37 -11.22 -12.18 4.74
C ARG A 37 -9.88 -11.48 4.51
N LEU A 38 -9.91 -10.22 4.04
CA LEU A 38 -8.69 -9.43 3.84
C LEU A 38 -7.93 -9.27 5.15
N TRP A 39 -8.62 -8.92 6.24
CA TRP A 39 -8.01 -8.82 7.56
C TRP A 39 -7.36 -10.14 8.00
N GLY A 40 -8.07 -11.27 7.86
CA GLY A 40 -7.53 -12.58 8.21
C GLY A 40 -6.27 -12.95 7.40
N MET A 41 -6.26 -12.66 6.10
CA MET A 41 -5.10 -12.91 5.25
C MET A 41 -3.90 -12.04 5.64
N GLN A 42 -4.11 -10.75 5.94
CA GLN A 42 -3.02 -9.85 6.33
C GLN A 42 -2.50 -10.12 7.74
N ALA A 43 -3.38 -10.46 8.67
CA ALA A 43 -2.98 -10.92 9.99
C ALA A 43 -2.13 -12.20 9.89
N LEU A 44 -2.54 -13.15 9.05
CA LEU A 44 -1.75 -14.36 8.79
C LEU A 44 -0.39 -14.01 8.18
N LEU A 45 -0.33 -13.12 7.19
CA LEU A 45 0.92 -12.69 6.58
C LEU A 45 1.87 -12.04 7.61
N ALA A 46 1.35 -11.15 8.45
CA ALA A 46 2.13 -10.51 9.51
C ALA A 46 2.66 -11.53 10.53
N ILE A 47 1.82 -12.48 10.96
CA ILE A 47 2.23 -13.55 11.89
C ILE A 47 3.30 -14.43 11.25
N LEU A 48 3.15 -14.81 9.99
CA LEU A 48 4.11 -15.66 9.29
C LEU A 48 5.47 -14.97 9.13
N THR A 49 5.51 -13.73 8.67
CA THR A 49 6.78 -13.01 8.48
C THR A 49 7.47 -12.74 9.81
N LEU A 50 6.74 -12.36 10.85
CA LEU A 50 7.28 -12.22 12.20
C LEU A 50 7.78 -13.55 12.78
N SER A 51 7.06 -14.64 12.58
CA SER A 51 7.46 -15.96 13.08
C SER A 51 8.72 -16.46 12.38
N LEU A 52 8.83 -16.27 11.05
CA LEU A 52 10.03 -16.62 10.28
C LEU A 52 11.23 -15.80 10.74
N PHE A 53 11.06 -14.50 10.92
CA PHE A 53 12.10 -13.63 11.46
C PHE A 53 12.54 -14.04 12.87
N ALA A 54 11.58 -14.20 13.79
CA ALA A 54 11.87 -14.58 15.17
C ALA A 54 12.57 -15.94 15.26
N ALA A 55 12.18 -16.91 14.42
CA ALA A 55 12.84 -18.21 14.34
C ALA A 55 14.29 -18.09 13.82
N ALA A 56 14.51 -17.33 12.74
CA ALA A 56 15.85 -17.15 12.17
C ALA A 56 16.78 -16.35 13.11
N ASP A 57 16.27 -15.30 13.73
CA ASP A 57 17.02 -14.50 14.72
C ASP A 57 17.36 -15.32 15.97
N SER A 58 16.41 -16.12 16.48
CA SER A 58 16.67 -17.02 17.61
C SER A 58 17.69 -18.10 17.26
N TRP A 59 17.61 -18.67 16.04
CA TRP A 59 18.59 -19.64 15.57
C TRP A 59 19.99 -19.04 15.46
N GLN A 60 20.10 -17.81 14.93
CA GLN A 60 21.36 -17.07 14.89
C GLN A 60 21.90 -16.81 16.29
N ALA A 61 21.05 -16.35 17.22
CA ALA A 61 21.46 -16.02 18.58
C ALA A 61 22.01 -17.22 19.36
N VAL A 62 21.42 -18.41 19.14
CA VAL A 62 21.84 -19.64 19.85
C VAL A 62 23.07 -20.29 19.20
N THR A 63 23.21 -20.22 17.88
CA THR A 63 24.24 -21.00 17.16
C THR A 63 25.41 -20.19 16.63
N GLY A 64 25.23 -18.88 16.42
CA GLY A 64 26.22 -18.02 15.78
C GLY A 64 26.48 -18.35 14.30
N LEU A 65 25.71 -19.25 13.68
CA LEU A 65 25.95 -19.70 12.31
C LEU A 65 25.74 -18.57 11.29
N ALA A 66 26.66 -18.46 10.34
CA ALA A 66 26.57 -17.47 9.26
C ALA A 66 25.30 -17.64 8.41
N LEU A 67 24.87 -18.88 8.16
CA LEU A 67 23.62 -19.16 7.44
C LEU A 67 22.40 -18.64 8.21
N ALA A 68 22.33 -18.86 9.52
CA ALA A 68 21.25 -18.37 10.36
C ALA A 68 21.25 -16.83 10.41
N SER A 69 22.43 -16.21 10.45
CA SER A 69 22.57 -14.75 10.33
C SER A 69 22.03 -14.21 9.01
N GLY A 70 22.41 -14.82 7.88
CA GLY A 70 21.89 -14.45 6.57
C GLY A 70 20.37 -14.58 6.48
N LEU A 71 19.81 -15.67 7.00
CA LEU A 71 18.36 -15.88 7.06
C LEU A 71 17.67 -14.84 7.95
N SER A 72 18.26 -14.50 9.11
CA SER A 72 17.73 -13.47 10.01
C SER A 72 17.68 -12.10 9.34
N VAL A 73 18.71 -11.74 8.57
CA VAL A 73 18.72 -10.50 7.76
C VAL A 73 17.61 -10.51 6.70
N VAL A 74 17.52 -11.56 5.88
CA VAL A 74 16.53 -11.63 4.80
C VAL A 74 15.10 -11.61 5.35
N THR A 75 14.81 -12.42 6.36
CA THR A 75 13.48 -12.48 7.00
C THR A 75 13.17 -11.19 7.75
N GLY A 76 14.17 -10.54 8.36
CA GLY A 76 14.05 -9.23 8.99
C GLY A 76 13.62 -8.17 8.00
N ILE A 77 14.26 -8.09 6.83
CA ILE A 77 13.87 -7.16 5.76
C ILE A 77 12.42 -7.38 5.33
N ILE A 78 12.04 -8.63 5.07
CA ILE A 78 10.68 -8.98 4.64
C ILE A 78 9.65 -8.59 5.72
N ALA A 79 9.92 -8.90 6.99
CA ALA A 79 9.05 -8.55 8.10
C ALA A 79 8.92 -7.02 8.27
N GLY A 80 10.04 -6.29 8.22
CA GLY A 80 10.05 -4.82 8.33
C GLY A 80 9.24 -4.15 7.23
N ILE A 81 9.43 -4.56 5.97
CA ILE A 81 8.65 -4.04 4.83
C ILE A 81 7.17 -4.36 5.00
N THR A 82 6.86 -5.61 5.33
CA THR A 82 5.49 -6.11 5.44
C THR A 82 4.74 -5.36 6.54
N LEU A 83 5.28 -5.27 7.75
CA LEU A 83 4.61 -4.62 8.86
C LEU A 83 4.40 -3.12 8.62
N ALA A 84 5.43 -2.41 8.13
CA ALA A 84 5.30 -0.99 7.81
C ALA A 84 4.23 -0.74 6.75
N THR A 85 4.21 -1.54 5.68
CA THR A 85 3.21 -1.43 4.60
C THR A 85 1.80 -1.75 5.11
N LEU A 86 1.62 -2.84 5.86
CA LEU A 86 0.29 -3.22 6.35
C LEU A 86 -0.27 -2.16 7.29
N ILE A 87 0.51 -1.69 8.26
CA ILE A 87 0.04 -0.66 9.21
C ILE A 87 -0.29 0.63 8.47
N HIS A 88 0.52 1.05 7.49
CA HIS A 88 0.25 2.20 6.64
C HIS A 88 -1.10 2.07 5.90
N GLU A 89 -1.34 0.96 5.22
CA GLU A 89 -2.59 0.71 4.47
C GLU A 89 -3.83 0.67 5.38
N TRP A 90 -3.73 0.01 6.54
CA TRP A 90 -4.83 -0.01 7.51
C TRP A 90 -5.12 1.36 8.09
N PHE A 91 -4.12 2.22 8.23
CA PHE A 91 -4.34 3.59 8.67
C PHE A 91 -5.00 4.46 7.59
N HIS A 92 -4.75 4.23 6.30
CA HIS A 92 -5.58 4.87 5.28
C HIS A 92 -7.06 4.53 5.44
N LEU A 93 -7.39 3.25 5.73
CA LEU A 93 -8.76 2.84 6.02
C LEU A 93 -9.31 3.50 7.29
N LEU A 94 -8.51 3.61 8.36
CA LEU A 94 -8.93 4.35 9.56
C LEU A 94 -9.20 5.83 9.25
N GLY A 95 -8.37 6.46 8.41
CA GLY A 95 -8.61 7.81 7.90
C GLY A 95 -9.92 7.90 7.11
N ALA A 96 -10.23 6.90 6.29
CA ALA A 96 -11.49 6.81 5.54
C ALA A 96 -12.68 6.69 6.51
N TYR A 97 -12.59 5.87 7.56
CA TYR A 97 -13.63 5.80 8.59
C TYR A 97 -13.81 7.13 9.33
N ALA A 98 -12.71 7.77 9.73
CA ALA A 98 -12.75 9.04 10.45
C ALA A 98 -13.35 10.17 9.61
N SER A 99 -13.08 10.21 8.30
CA SER A 99 -13.60 11.22 7.38
C SER A 99 -14.89 10.82 6.66
N LYS A 100 -15.42 9.62 6.93
CA LYS A 100 -16.51 9.01 6.14
C LYS A 100 -16.21 9.00 4.63
N GLY A 101 -14.96 8.70 4.28
CA GLY A 101 -14.50 8.61 2.89
C GLY A 101 -14.99 7.33 2.21
N ASP A 102 -15.24 7.43 0.90
CA ASP A 102 -15.73 6.33 0.07
C ASP A 102 -14.57 5.48 -0.47
N TYR A 103 -14.67 4.16 -0.31
CA TYR A 103 -13.61 3.22 -0.67
C TYR A 103 -14.17 1.87 -1.11
N ASP A 104 -13.37 1.13 -1.87
CA ASP A 104 -13.61 -0.27 -2.24
C ASP A 104 -12.38 -1.13 -1.93
N ILE A 105 -12.52 -2.44 -1.84
CA ILE A 105 -11.40 -3.37 -1.66
C ILE A 105 -10.79 -3.65 -3.04
N ALA A 106 -9.46 -3.54 -3.14
CA ALA A 106 -8.77 -3.78 -4.39
C ALA A 106 -8.96 -5.24 -4.87
N LYS A 107 -9.45 -5.43 -6.10
CA LYS A 107 -9.64 -6.75 -6.71
C LYS A 107 -8.32 -7.43 -7.10
N HIS A 108 -7.25 -6.66 -7.22
CA HIS A 108 -5.90 -7.15 -7.51
C HIS A 108 -5.00 -6.83 -6.33
N SER A 109 -4.31 -7.85 -5.82
CA SER A 109 -3.40 -7.76 -4.68
C SER A 109 -2.09 -7.09 -5.10
N GLY A 110 -2.06 -5.76 -5.07
CA GLY A 110 -0.83 -4.95 -5.09
C GLY A 110 -0.46 -4.48 -3.68
N LEU A 111 0.50 -3.54 -3.59
CA LEU A 111 0.85 -2.88 -2.32
C LEU A 111 -0.33 -2.08 -1.73
N PHE A 112 -1.28 -1.65 -2.56
CA PHE A 112 -2.47 -0.92 -2.16
C PHE A 112 -3.64 -1.88 -1.91
N LEU A 113 -4.17 -1.88 -0.70
CA LEU A 113 -5.25 -2.80 -0.29
C LEU A 113 -6.64 -2.24 -0.60
N PHE A 114 -6.75 -0.92 -0.71
CA PHE A 114 -8.00 -0.21 -0.88
C PHE A 114 -7.95 0.70 -2.11
N ASN A 115 -9.06 0.75 -2.84
CA ASN A 115 -9.29 1.69 -3.92
C ASN A 115 -10.09 2.87 -3.39
N TRP A 116 -9.58 4.08 -3.56
CA TRP A 116 -10.26 5.30 -3.13
C TRP A 116 -11.16 5.84 -4.23
N ASN A 117 -12.42 6.12 -3.92
CA ASN A 117 -13.34 6.69 -4.89
C ASN A 117 -13.16 8.21 -4.97
N PHE A 118 -12.26 8.68 -5.83
CA PHE A 118 -11.98 10.11 -5.99
C PHE A 118 -13.17 10.93 -6.50
N SER A 119 -14.16 10.31 -7.14
CA SER A 119 -15.37 11.03 -7.60
C SER A 119 -16.35 11.30 -6.46
N ASN A 120 -16.34 10.45 -5.41
CA ASN A 120 -17.23 10.57 -4.26
C ASN A 120 -16.54 11.13 -3.01
N ASN A 121 -15.23 11.32 -3.05
CA ASN A 121 -14.46 11.92 -1.96
C ASN A 121 -14.13 13.39 -2.24
N SER A 122 -14.36 14.23 -1.25
CA SER A 122 -13.85 15.59 -1.21
C SER A 122 -12.33 15.62 -1.05
N VAL A 123 -11.73 16.76 -1.38
CA VAL A 123 -10.29 17.01 -1.15
C VAL A 123 -9.93 16.83 0.33
N SER A 124 -10.79 17.26 1.26
CA SER A 124 -10.52 17.09 2.70
C SER A 124 -10.50 15.63 3.12
N GLN A 125 -11.37 14.79 2.56
CA GLN A 125 -11.38 13.34 2.81
C GLN A 125 -10.10 12.70 2.26
N PHE A 126 -9.68 13.08 1.05
CA PHE A 126 -8.39 12.64 0.50
C PHE A 126 -7.22 12.95 1.44
N PHE A 127 -7.12 14.20 1.93
CA PHE A 127 -6.06 14.56 2.88
C PHE A 127 -6.12 13.75 4.17
N MET A 128 -7.30 13.54 4.75
CA MET A 128 -7.44 12.75 5.98
C MET A 128 -6.96 11.31 5.77
N MET A 129 -7.38 10.67 4.66
CA MET A 129 -6.96 9.32 4.32
C MET A 129 -5.43 9.25 4.12
N SER A 130 -4.84 10.14 3.33
CA SER A 130 -3.39 10.13 3.06
C SER A 130 -2.55 10.42 4.29
N ILE A 131 -2.91 11.43 5.10
CA ILE A 131 -2.19 11.75 6.33
C ILE A 131 -2.28 10.59 7.32
N ALA A 132 -3.43 9.92 7.42
CA ALA A 132 -3.57 8.76 8.28
C ALA A 132 -2.57 7.66 7.90
N GLY A 133 -2.42 7.32 6.62
CA GLY A 133 -1.41 6.36 6.17
C GLY A 133 0.02 6.74 6.57
N SER A 134 0.39 8.02 6.41
CA SER A 134 1.67 8.54 6.90
C SER A 134 1.84 8.37 8.43
N VAL A 135 0.79 8.63 9.22
CA VAL A 135 0.79 8.38 10.67
C VAL A 135 0.97 6.90 10.98
N GLY A 136 0.30 6.00 10.25
CA GLY A 136 0.44 4.55 10.42
C GLY A 136 1.86 4.07 10.11
N GLY A 137 2.45 4.55 9.01
CA GLY A 137 3.84 4.23 8.66
C GLY A 137 4.83 4.71 9.73
N ALA A 138 4.67 5.93 10.22
CA ALA A 138 5.49 6.46 11.31
C ALA A 138 5.31 5.64 12.61
N LEU A 139 4.08 5.28 12.96
CA LEU A 139 3.78 4.42 14.10
C LEU A 139 4.46 3.05 13.97
N ALA A 140 4.43 2.43 12.79
CA ALA A 140 5.11 1.16 12.55
C ALA A 140 6.62 1.27 12.82
N VAL A 141 7.26 2.32 12.33
CA VAL A 141 8.68 2.59 12.60
C VAL A 141 8.93 2.73 14.10
N VAL A 142 8.14 3.55 14.80
CA VAL A 142 8.28 3.76 16.25
C VAL A 142 8.13 2.44 17.02
N LEU A 143 7.11 1.63 16.69
CA LEU A 143 6.87 0.35 17.34
C LEU A 143 8.05 -0.63 17.15
N LEU A 144 8.61 -0.72 15.95
CA LEU A 144 9.73 -1.62 15.68
C LEU A 144 11.05 -1.09 16.25
N TRP A 145 11.24 0.23 16.25
CA TRP A 145 12.41 0.88 16.84
C TRP A 145 12.50 0.64 18.35
N HIS A 146 11.39 0.80 19.06
CA HIS A 146 11.34 0.62 20.51
C HIS A 146 11.05 -0.81 20.97
N GLY A 147 10.41 -1.62 20.12
CA GLY A 147 10.01 -2.99 20.45
C GLY A 147 11.11 -4.03 20.25
N ILE A 148 12.11 -3.74 19.42
CA ILE A 148 13.17 -4.70 19.04
C ILE A 148 14.54 -4.03 19.24
N PRO A 149 15.46 -4.60 20.04
CA PRO A 149 16.80 -4.02 20.19
C PRO A 149 17.64 -4.20 18.94
N SER A 150 18.42 -3.19 18.57
CA SER A 150 19.27 -3.17 17.37
C SER A 150 20.65 -3.83 17.58
N ASN A 151 20.69 -5.00 18.20
CA ASN A 151 21.93 -5.69 18.60
C ASN A 151 22.25 -6.96 17.79
N SER A 152 21.55 -7.17 16.67
CA SER A 152 21.87 -8.19 15.67
C SER A 152 21.65 -7.64 14.27
N TRP A 153 22.38 -8.15 13.28
CA TRP A 153 22.21 -7.73 11.88
C TRP A 153 20.77 -7.94 11.39
N GLY A 154 20.09 -9.00 11.83
CA GLY A 154 18.69 -9.26 11.47
C GLY A 154 17.72 -8.22 12.04
N ARG A 155 17.89 -7.86 13.31
CA ARG A 155 17.06 -6.82 13.98
C ARG A 155 17.30 -5.44 13.37
N VAL A 156 18.56 -5.12 13.07
CA VAL A 156 18.93 -3.90 12.35
C VAL A 156 18.31 -3.87 10.95
N ALA A 157 18.37 -4.99 10.22
CA ALA A 157 17.77 -5.10 8.90
C ALA A 157 16.25 -4.92 8.92
N LEU A 158 15.56 -5.47 9.94
CA LEU A 158 14.13 -5.26 10.15
C LEU A 158 13.78 -3.79 10.35
N GLN A 159 14.48 -3.10 11.25
CA GLN A 159 14.23 -1.69 11.54
C GLN A 159 14.53 -0.81 10.32
N SER A 160 15.65 -1.08 9.66
CA SER A 160 16.08 -0.35 8.46
C SER A 160 15.10 -0.51 7.31
N ALA A 161 14.56 -1.72 7.14
CA ALA A 161 13.57 -2.01 6.12
C ALA A 161 12.21 -1.32 6.40
N ALA A 162 11.78 -1.26 7.66
CA ALA A 162 10.60 -0.51 8.05
C ALA A 162 10.76 1.01 7.80
N ILE A 163 11.91 1.58 8.15
CA ILE A 163 12.26 2.98 7.88
C ILE A 163 12.29 3.25 6.38
N ALA A 164 12.95 2.37 5.60
CA ALA A 164 12.99 2.49 4.14
C ALA A 164 11.58 2.45 3.53
N SER A 165 10.70 1.55 3.98
CA SER A 165 9.30 1.51 3.54
C SER A 165 8.55 2.82 3.84
N PHE A 166 8.71 3.36 5.05
CA PHE A 166 8.08 4.63 5.43
C PHE A 166 8.60 5.81 4.58
N ILE A 167 9.92 5.87 4.34
CA ILE A 167 10.53 6.87 3.47
C ILE A 167 10.01 6.72 2.04
N ASN A 168 9.93 5.50 1.51
CA ASN A 168 9.43 5.24 0.16
C ASN A 168 8.00 5.76 0.00
N ALA A 169 7.10 5.40 0.93
CA ALA A 169 5.72 5.89 0.94
C ALA A 169 5.69 7.42 1.02
N SER A 170 6.46 8.01 1.94
CA SER A 170 6.53 9.46 2.13
C SER A 170 6.99 10.20 0.87
N LEU A 171 8.02 9.70 0.19
CA LEU A 171 8.55 10.30 -1.04
C LEU A 171 7.57 10.24 -2.21
N ILE A 172 6.61 9.32 -2.18
CA ILE A 172 5.54 9.22 -3.18
C ILE A 172 4.37 10.13 -2.79
N GLU A 173 3.90 10.04 -1.55
CA GLU A 173 2.64 10.66 -1.11
C GLU A 173 2.75 12.16 -0.86
N TRP A 174 3.80 12.61 -0.15
CA TRP A 174 3.89 14.02 0.23
C TRP A 174 3.99 14.97 -0.96
N PRO A 175 4.71 14.63 -2.05
CA PRO A 175 4.66 15.43 -3.27
C PRO A 175 3.27 15.47 -3.91
N VAL A 176 2.50 14.37 -3.88
CA VAL A 176 1.11 14.37 -4.36
C VAL A 176 0.26 15.29 -3.50
N LEU A 177 0.32 15.16 -2.17
CA LEU A 177 -0.41 16.01 -1.23
C LEU A 177 -0.10 17.49 -1.41
N TYR A 178 1.18 17.83 -1.58
CA TYR A 178 1.61 19.19 -1.83
C TYR A 178 0.98 19.76 -3.10
N ARG A 179 1.05 19.01 -4.22
CA ARG A 179 0.45 19.46 -5.48
C ARG A 179 -1.07 19.53 -5.40
N THR A 180 -1.72 18.57 -4.73
CA THR A 180 -3.18 18.54 -4.54
C THR A 180 -3.66 19.71 -3.69
N ARG A 181 -2.86 20.18 -2.72
CA ARG A 181 -3.19 21.39 -1.94
C ARG A 181 -3.37 22.60 -2.85
N LEU A 182 -2.59 22.69 -3.92
CA LEU A 182 -2.62 23.76 -4.91
C LEU A 182 -3.70 23.52 -5.98
N SER A 183 -3.72 22.33 -6.59
CA SER A 183 -4.60 22.03 -7.73
C SER A 183 -6.03 21.68 -7.34
N ARG A 184 -6.25 21.20 -6.12
CA ARG A 184 -7.53 20.63 -5.63
C ARG A 184 -8.00 19.39 -6.41
N GLU A 185 -7.12 18.76 -7.19
CA GLU A 185 -7.44 17.62 -8.06
C GLU A 185 -6.62 16.37 -7.68
N PRO A 186 -7.01 15.58 -6.66
CA PRO A 186 -6.20 14.47 -6.14
C PRO A 186 -5.86 13.41 -7.19
N LEU A 187 -6.85 12.99 -7.99
CA LEU A 187 -6.67 11.95 -9.00
C LEU A 187 -5.70 12.40 -10.10
N ALA A 188 -5.79 13.67 -10.52
CA ALA A 188 -4.90 14.24 -11.52
C ALA A 188 -3.45 14.38 -11.02
N GLU A 189 -3.25 14.60 -9.71
CA GLU A 189 -1.91 14.66 -9.13
C GLU A 189 -1.29 13.29 -8.86
N LEU A 190 -2.13 12.31 -8.51
CA LEU A 190 -1.72 10.92 -8.31
C LEU A 190 -1.37 10.24 -9.64
N SER A 191 -2.08 10.55 -10.72
CA SER A 191 -1.81 9.98 -12.06
C SER A 191 -0.45 10.40 -12.65
N LYS A 192 0.18 11.43 -12.08
CA LYS A 192 1.55 11.85 -12.42
C LYS A 192 2.62 10.94 -11.81
N VAL A 193 2.26 10.04 -10.90
CA VAL A 193 3.17 9.06 -10.32
C VAL A 193 3.33 7.90 -11.32
N ASP A 194 4.36 8.01 -12.15
CA ASP A 194 4.73 6.97 -13.12
C ASP A 194 5.78 5.98 -12.54
N LYS A 195 6.14 4.97 -13.35
CA LYS A 195 7.17 3.98 -12.98
C LYS A 195 8.53 4.61 -12.67
N GLY A 196 8.88 5.70 -13.35
CA GLY A 196 10.14 6.40 -13.14
C GLY A 196 10.17 7.13 -11.81
N VAL A 197 9.06 7.74 -11.39
CA VAL A 197 8.89 8.32 -10.05
C VAL A 197 9.04 7.23 -9.00
N VAL A 198 8.30 6.13 -9.12
CA VAL A 198 8.34 5.01 -8.17
C VAL A 198 9.76 4.44 -8.05
N LEU A 199 10.47 4.24 -9.16
CA LEU A 199 11.85 3.73 -9.14
C LEU A 199 12.81 4.69 -8.43
N ARG A 200 12.71 6.00 -8.66
CA ARG A 200 13.55 6.99 -7.98
C ARG A 200 13.28 7.02 -6.47
N CYS A 201 12.02 6.99 -6.07
CA CYS A 201 11.62 6.91 -4.66
C CYS A 201 12.15 5.62 -4.02
N PHE A 202 12.06 4.48 -4.72
CA PHE A 202 12.58 3.20 -4.26
C PHE A 202 14.11 3.24 -4.07
N ILE A 203 14.85 3.78 -5.03
CA ILE A 203 16.32 3.91 -4.91
C ILE A 203 16.69 4.80 -3.72
N ALA A 204 16.02 5.95 -3.56
CA ALA A 204 16.29 6.86 -2.44
C ALA A 204 15.99 6.20 -1.08
N ALA A 205 14.87 5.48 -0.98
CA ALA A 205 14.51 4.73 0.22
C ALA A 205 15.47 3.59 0.52
N LEU A 206 15.93 2.87 -0.50
CA LEU A 206 16.94 1.82 -0.36
C LEU A 206 18.27 2.40 0.15
N SER A 207 18.72 3.51 -0.42
CA SER A 207 19.92 4.21 0.06
C SER A 207 19.77 4.63 1.53
N ALA A 208 18.62 5.19 1.91
CA ALA A 208 18.36 5.54 3.31
C ALA A 208 18.40 4.32 4.23
N GLY A 209 17.76 3.21 3.84
CA GLY A 209 17.80 1.95 4.59
C GLY A 209 19.22 1.42 4.78
N LEU A 210 20.05 1.45 3.73
CA LEU A 210 21.47 1.06 3.82
C LEU A 210 22.27 1.97 4.77
N LEU A 211 22.00 3.28 4.78
CA LEU A 211 22.63 4.21 5.73
C LEU A 211 22.24 3.88 7.17
N ILE A 212 20.98 3.50 7.43
CA ILE A 212 20.56 3.06 8.77
C ILE A 212 21.25 1.76 9.17
N ILE A 213 21.40 0.79 8.26
CA ILE A 213 22.16 -0.43 8.54
C ILE A 213 23.60 -0.12 8.93
N ILE A 214 24.26 0.79 8.21
CA ILE A 214 25.64 1.21 8.52
C ILE A 214 25.70 1.91 9.88
N TYR A 215 24.73 2.80 10.17
CA TYR A 215 24.68 3.54 11.42
C TYR A 215 24.42 2.65 12.64
N LEU A 216 23.58 1.64 12.50
CA LEU A 216 23.21 0.69 13.56
C LEU A 216 24.03 -0.60 13.56
N ALA A 217 25.11 -0.65 12.77
CA ALA A 217 25.95 -1.84 12.66
C ALA A 217 26.37 -2.33 14.07
N PRO A 218 26.02 -3.57 14.45
CA PRO A 218 26.28 -4.11 15.78
C PRO A 218 27.72 -4.57 15.98
#